data_AF-A0A1W6ZWW2-F1
#
_entry.id   AF-A0A1W6ZWW2-F1
#
_cell.length_a   1.000
_cell.length_b   1.000
_cell.length_c   1.000
_cell.angle_alpha   90.00
_cell.angle_beta   90.00
_cell.angle_gamma   90.00
#
_symmetry.space_group_name_H-M   'P 1'
#
loop_
_entity.id
_entity.type
_entity.pdbx_description
1 polymer ?
#
loop_
_entity_poly.entity_id
_entity_poly.type
_entity_poly.pdbx_seq_one_letter_code
_entity_poly.pdbx_strand_id
1 'polypeptide(L)'
;MSLRWSKGKIERERISRRMADELRLAQLAESGKAEAEKTIRLWNAGIAGGDKEPLWSPLLLAALLSHHHWMHVHCPGCNTVKAIDLRVVPRPMTAALTGIAEKLRCERCCGQAEPPRIVTLSTRHDD
;
A
#
# COMPACT_ATOMS: atom_id res chain seq x y z
N MET A 1 -42.28 1.74 43.56
CA MET A 1 -41.38 0.79 42.87
C MET A 1 -40.16 1.56 42.36
N SER A 2 -39.00 1.41 43.01
CA SER A 2 -37.77 2.15 42.66
C SER A 2 -36.99 1.39 41.58
N LEU A 3 -36.86 1.95 40.38
CA LEU A 3 -35.98 1.46 39.33
C LEU A 3 -34.50 1.70 39.72
N ARG A 4 -33.96 0.85 40.60
CA ARG A 4 -32.54 0.80 40.90
C ARG A 4 -31.82 0.07 39.77
N TRP A 5 -31.60 0.76 38.64
CA TRP A 5 -30.62 0.31 37.66
C TRP A 5 -29.26 0.29 38.36
N SER A 6 -28.68 -0.89 38.55
CA SER A 6 -27.35 -1.01 39.13
C SER A 6 -26.37 -0.41 38.13
N LYS A 7 -25.76 0.73 38.49
CA LYS A 7 -24.73 1.43 37.68
C LYS A 7 -23.70 0.45 37.06
N GLY A 8 -23.40 -0.65 37.77
CA GLY A 8 -22.52 -1.72 37.29
C GLY A 8 -23.04 -2.54 36.10
N LYS A 9 -24.34 -2.66 35.86
CA LYS A 9 -24.88 -3.30 34.65
C LYS A 9 -24.64 -2.43 33.41
N ILE A 10 -24.96 -1.14 33.52
CA ILE A 10 -24.76 -0.16 32.45
C ILE A 10 -23.26 -0.06 32.10
N GLU A 11 -22.39 -0.01 33.10
CA GLU A 11 -20.95 0.08 32.86
C GLU A 11 -20.37 -1.17 32.18
N ARG A 12 -20.80 -2.37 32.60
CA ARG A 12 -20.41 -3.64 31.93
C ARG A 12 -20.88 -3.69 30.48
N GLU A 13 -22.09 -3.23 30.19
CA GLU A 13 -22.61 -3.16 28.82
C GLU A 13 -21.81 -2.17 27.97
N ARG A 14 -21.39 -1.02 28.51
CA ARG A 14 -20.53 -0.06 27.81
C ARG A 14 -19.15 -0.63 27.50
N ILE A 15 -18.51 -1.29 28.48
CA ILE A 15 -17.21 -1.95 28.30
C ILE A 15 -17.32 -3.03 27.22
N SER A 16 -18.34 -3.89 27.30
CA SER A 16 -18.57 -4.97 26.33
C SER A 16 -18.76 -4.44 24.91
N ARG A 17 -19.56 -3.38 24.72
CA ARG A 17 -19.74 -2.73 23.41
C ARG A 17 -18.43 -2.18 22.87
N ARG A 18 -17.65 -1.46 23.70
CA ARG A 18 -16.36 -0.91 23.30
C ARG A 18 -15.39 -2.01 22.86
N MET A 19 -15.31 -3.11 23.61
CA MET A 19 -14.46 -4.25 23.25
C MET A 19 -14.90 -4.90 21.93
N ALA A 20 -16.22 -5.02 21.69
CA ALA A 20 -16.73 -5.56 20.44
C ALA A 20 -16.41 -4.64 19.24
N ASP A 21 -16.49 -3.32 19.40
CA ASP A 21 -16.13 -2.35 18.37
C ASP A 21 -14.62 -2.38 18.08
N GLU A 22 -13.78 -2.43 19.12
CA GLU A 22 -12.32 -2.55 18.98
C GLU A 22 -11.93 -3.84 18.23
N LEU A 23 -12.55 -4.97 18.58
CA LEU A 23 -12.33 -6.24 17.87
C LEU A 23 -12.77 -6.16 16.41
N ARG A 24 -13.92 -5.54 16.13
CA ARG A 24 -14.42 -5.36 14.76
C ARG A 24 -13.47 -4.49 13.93
N LEU A 25 -12.97 -3.41 14.50
CA LEU A 25 -12.01 -2.53 13.82
C LEU A 25 -10.69 -3.26 13.54
N ALA A 26 -10.18 -4.04 14.50
CA ALA A 26 -8.99 -4.85 14.30
C ALA A 26 -9.18 -5.89 13.18
N GLN A 27 -10.33 -6.56 13.15
CA GLN A 27 -10.65 -7.53 12.10
C GLN A 27 -10.73 -6.88 10.71
N LEU A 28 -11.33 -5.68 10.60
CA LEU A 28 -11.39 -4.92 9.35
C LEU A 28 -10.00 -4.48 8.89
N ALA A 29 -9.15 -4.04 9.83
CA ALA A 29 -7.77 -3.67 9.52
C ALA A 29 -6.95 -4.85 9.00
N GLU A 30 -7.05 -6.01 9.65
CA GLU A 30 -6.34 -7.23 9.24
C GLU A 30 -6.82 -7.71 7.87
N SER A 31 -8.14 -7.74 7.65
CA SER A 31 -8.69 -8.09 6.33
C SER A 31 -8.23 -7.12 5.24
N GLY A 32 -8.18 -5.82 5.54
CA GLY A 32 -7.70 -4.81 4.60
C GLY A 32 -6.23 -5.01 4.22
N LYS A 33 -5.39 -5.36 5.21
CA LYS A 33 -3.97 -5.68 4.98
C LYS A 33 -3.80 -6.94 4.11
N ALA A 34 -4.56 -7.99 4.39
CA ALA A 34 -4.50 -9.23 3.62
C ALA A 34 -4.91 -9.03 2.14
N GLU A 35 -5.98 -8.28 1.88
CA GLU A 35 -6.41 -7.96 0.52
C GLU A 35 -5.40 -7.05 -0.21
N ALA A 36 -4.79 -6.09 0.50
CA ALA A 36 -3.73 -5.27 -0.05
C ALA A 36 -2.51 -6.12 -0.43
N GLU A 37 -2.09 -7.04 0.42
CA GLU A 37 -0.96 -7.94 0.15
C GLU A 37 -1.23 -8.83 -1.07
N LYS A 38 -2.42 -9.43 -1.14
CA LYS A 38 -2.83 -10.23 -2.29
C LYS A 38 -2.80 -9.42 -3.59
N THR A 39 -3.29 -8.18 -3.55
CA THR A 39 -3.29 -7.25 -4.68
C THR A 39 -1.86 -6.98 -5.16
N ILE A 40 -0.93 -6.64 -4.26
CA ILE A 40 0.47 -6.38 -4.62
C ILE A 40 1.15 -7.64 -5.17
N ARG A 41 0.92 -8.81 -4.56
CA ARG A 41 1.49 -10.08 -5.05
C ARG A 41 1.02 -10.42 -6.46
N LEU A 42 -0.27 -10.29 -6.74
CA LEU A 42 -0.82 -10.53 -8.08
C LEU A 42 -0.23 -9.58 -9.13
N TRP A 43 -0.06 -8.32 -8.75
CA TRP A 43 0.51 -7.31 -9.63
C TRP A 43 2.00 -7.55 -9.93
N ASN A 44 2.80 -7.83 -8.89
CA ASN A 44 4.20 -8.21 -9.05
C ASN A 44 4.38 -9.47 -9.93
N ALA A 45 3.51 -10.47 -9.75
CA ALA A 45 3.51 -11.68 -10.56
C ALA A 45 3.21 -11.38 -12.04
N GLY A 46 2.28 -10.47 -12.33
CA GLY A 46 2.00 -10.02 -13.70
C GLY A 46 3.21 -9.36 -14.36
N ILE A 47 3.86 -8.41 -13.67
CA ILE A 47 5.08 -7.76 -14.18
C ILE A 47 6.19 -8.78 -14.43
N ALA A 48 6.43 -9.69 -13.48
CA ALA A 48 7.44 -10.75 -13.62
C ALA A 48 7.14 -11.70 -14.79
N GLY A 49 5.87 -11.89 -15.13
CA GLY A 49 5.41 -12.66 -16.29
C GLY A 49 5.67 -12.00 -17.65
N GLY A 50 6.16 -10.75 -17.68
CA GLY A 50 6.50 -10.03 -18.91
C GLY A 50 5.44 -9.00 -19.35
N ASP A 51 4.44 -8.72 -18.50
CA ASP A 51 3.50 -7.63 -18.74
C ASP A 51 4.25 -6.29 -18.66
N LYS A 52 4.68 -5.79 -19.82
CA LYS A 52 5.41 -4.50 -19.93
C LYS A 52 4.58 -3.32 -19.43
N GLU A 53 3.27 -3.45 -19.46
CA GLU A 53 2.29 -2.49 -18.97
C GLU A 53 1.08 -3.24 -18.40
N PRO A 54 0.98 -3.40 -17.08
CA PRO A 54 -0.16 -4.06 -16.46
C PRO A 54 -1.46 -3.33 -16.81
N LEU A 55 -2.52 -4.08 -17.13
CA LEU A 55 -3.86 -3.53 -17.46
C LEU A 55 -4.48 -2.67 -16.33
N TRP A 56 -3.93 -2.78 -15.12
CA TRP A 56 -4.34 -2.04 -13.94
C TRP A 56 -3.14 -1.79 -13.04
N SER A 57 -3.24 -0.80 -12.15
CA SER A 57 -2.19 -0.50 -11.18
C SER A 57 -2.76 -0.42 -9.76
N PRO A 58 -2.09 -1.01 -8.75
CA PRO A 58 -2.47 -0.83 -7.36
C PRO A 58 -2.41 0.63 -6.94
N LEU A 59 -3.17 0.98 -5.90
CA LEU A 59 -3.07 2.27 -5.24
C LEU A 59 -1.87 2.30 -4.29
N LEU A 60 -1.31 3.49 -4.07
CA LEU A 60 -0.29 3.75 -3.05
C LEU A 60 -0.72 3.19 -1.68
N LEU A 61 -2.00 3.35 -1.32
CA LEU A 61 -2.55 2.77 -0.08
C LEU A 61 -2.33 1.25 0.03
N ALA A 62 -2.52 0.49 -1.05
CA ALA A 62 -2.34 -0.96 -1.02
C ALA A 62 -0.88 -1.35 -0.78
N ALA A 63 0.06 -0.62 -1.38
CA ALA A 63 1.49 -0.81 -1.13
C ALA A 63 1.85 -0.53 0.34
N LEU A 64 1.34 0.58 0.90
CA LEU A 64 1.61 0.95 2.29
C LEU A 64 0.95 -0.01 3.30
N LEU A 65 -0.31 -0.41 3.08
CA LEU A 65 -1.02 -1.35 3.97
C LEU A 65 -0.37 -2.73 4.00
N SER A 66 0.17 -3.18 2.87
CA SER A 66 0.86 -4.47 2.75
C SER A 66 2.36 -4.42 3.07
N HIS A 67 2.86 -3.27 3.53
CA HIS A 67 4.28 -3.03 3.83
C HIS A 67 5.24 -3.15 2.65
N HIS A 68 4.76 -3.12 1.42
CA HIS A 68 5.58 -3.05 0.21
C HIS A 68 5.98 -1.59 -0.03
N HIS A 69 6.85 -1.07 0.82
CA HIS A 69 7.22 0.34 0.83
C HIS A 69 8.20 0.72 -0.29
N TRP A 70 8.83 -0.25 -0.94
CA TRP A 70 9.88 0.02 -1.94
C TRP A 70 9.37 -0.28 -3.33
N MET A 71 9.42 0.74 -4.20
CA MET A 71 9.10 0.62 -5.61
C MET A 71 10.39 0.63 -6.42
N HIS A 72 10.71 -0.51 -7.02
CA HIS A 72 11.87 -0.65 -7.88
C HIS A 72 11.53 -0.19 -9.27
N VAL A 73 12.30 0.76 -9.79
CA VAL A 73 12.09 1.32 -11.11
C VAL A 73 13.34 1.18 -11.97
N HIS A 74 13.14 0.76 -13.22
CA HIS A 74 14.17 0.66 -14.24
C HIS A 74 14.10 1.88 -15.15
N CYS A 75 15.24 2.56 -15.34
CA CYS A 75 15.35 3.62 -16.33
C CYS A 75 15.81 3.04 -17.68
N PRO A 76 15.03 3.18 -18.77
CA PRO A 76 15.43 2.66 -20.08
C PRO A 76 16.62 3.41 -20.69
N GLY A 77 16.87 4.66 -20.29
CA GLY A 77 17.96 5.48 -20.84
C GLY A 77 19.35 5.10 -20.32
N CYS A 78 19.52 4.94 -19.01
CA CYS A 78 20.81 4.58 -18.40
C CYS A 78 20.86 3.15 -17.84
N ASN A 79 19.83 2.35 -18.11
CA ASN A 79 19.68 0.95 -17.72
C ASN A 79 19.87 0.67 -16.22
N THR A 80 19.66 1.67 -15.38
CA THR A 80 19.85 1.58 -13.92
C THR A 80 18.52 1.26 -13.24
N VAL A 81 18.57 0.41 -12.21
CA VAL A 81 17.45 0.17 -11.30
C VAL A 81 17.66 0.96 -10.02
N LYS A 82 16.62 1.63 -9.52
CA LYS A 82 16.62 2.30 -8.21
C LYS A 82 15.38 1.87 -7.42
N ALA A 83 15.55 1.68 -6.12
CA ALA A 83 14.46 1.54 -5.18
C ALA A 83 14.01 2.94 -4.71
N ILE A 84 12.70 3.19 -4.77
CA ILE A 84 12.07 4.43 -4.31
C ILE A 84 11.22 4.10 -3.07
N ASP A 85 11.46 4.81 -1.97
CA ASP A 85 10.63 4.68 -0.76
C ASP A 85 9.29 5.39 -0.96
N LEU A 86 8.21 4.63 -1.08
CA LEU A 86 6.85 5.13 -1.27
C LEU A 86 6.32 5.94 -0.08
N ARG A 87 6.89 5.79 1.12
CA ARG A 87 6.45 6.51 2.34
C ARG A 87 6.79 7.99 2.30
N VAL A 88 7.81 8.36 1.54
CA VAL A 88 8.28 9.75 1.44
C VAL A 88 7.82 10.45 0.16
N VAL A 89 7.11 9.75 -0.72
CA VAL A 89 6.60 10.33 -1.98
C VAL A 89 5.35 11.19 -1.67
N PRO A 90 5.36 12.50 -1.96
CA PRO A 90 4.25 13.40 -1.64
C PRO A 90 3.09 13.21 -2.64
N ARG A 91 2.24 12.21 -2.39
CA ARG A 91 1.10 11.83 -3.24
C ARG A 91 -0.11 11.41 -2.39
N PRO A 92 -1.34 11.60 -2.91
CA PRO A 92 -2.52 11.08 -2.22
C PRO A 92 -2.49 9.56 -2.17
N MET A 93 -3.02 8.97 -1.10
CA MET A 93 -3.09 7.51 -0.93
C MET A 93 -3.89 6.80 -2.03
N THR A 94 -4.74 7.53 -2.75
CA THR A 94 -5.53 7.09 -3.91
C THR A 94 -4.77 7.18 -5.24
N ALA A 95 -3.50 7.60 -5.26
CA ALA A 95 -2.70 7.60 -6.46
C ALA A 95 -2.36 6.17 -6.89
N ALA A 96 -2.53 5.86 -8.18
CA ALA A 96 -2.02 4.63 -8.79
C ALA A 96 -0.49 4.66 -8.85
N LEU A 97 0.16 3.51 -8.61
CA LEU A 97 1.62 3.42 -8.59
C LEU A 97 2.25 3.73 -9.96
N THR A 98 1.63 3.32 -11.06
CA THR A 98 2.10 3.66 -12.42
C THR A 98 2.12 5.17 -12.64
N GLY A 99 1.08 5.89 -12.21
CA GLY A 99 1.03 7.35 -12.27
C GLY A 99 2.06 8.05 -11.36
N ILE A 100 2.57 7.36 -10.34
CA ILE A 100 3.75 7.83 -9.58
C ILE A 100 5.01 7.66 -10.43
N ALA A 101 5.22 6.48 -11.01
CA ALA A 101 6.39 6.18 -11.84
C ALA A 101 6.51 7.08 -13.07
N GLU A 102 5.40 7.38 -13.75
CA GLU A 102 5.34 8.31 -14.90
C GLU A 102 5.86 9.73 -14.57
N LYS A 103 5.74 10.14 -13.30
CA LYS A 103 6.19 11.46 -12.82
C LYS A 103 7.63 11.44 -12.34
N LEU A 104 8.29 10.28 -12.28
CA LEU A 104 9.70 10.18 -11.93
C LEU A 104 10.57 10.63 -13.10
N ARG A 105 11.72 11.22 -12.77
CA ARG A 105 12.73 11.62 -13.74
C ARG A 105 14.07 11.03 -13.30
N CYS A 106 14.79 10.42 -14.24
CA CYS A 106 16.12 9.90 -13.96
C CYS A 106 17.12 11.06 -13.88
N GLU A 107 17.78 11.22 -12.74
CA GLU A 107 18.82 12.22 -12.50
C GLU A 107 20.02 12.03 -13.44
N ARG A 108 20.44 10.78 -13.67
CA ARG A 108 21.57 10.45 -14.54
C ARG A 108 21.30 10.79 -16.01
N CYS A 109 20.05 10.67 -16.46
CA CYS A 109 19.64 11.05 -17.81
C CYS A 109 19.14 12.50 -17.89
N CYS A 110 19.23 13.29 -16.82
CA CYS A 110 18.69 14.65 -16.75
C CYS A 110 17.23 14.76 -17.24
N GLY A 111 16.42 13.72 -16.98
CA GLY A 111 15.02 13.66 -17.41
C GLY A 111 14.77 13.56 -18.93
N GLN A 112 15.81 13.33 -19.75
CA GLN A 112 15.69 13.23 -21.21
C GLN A 112 15.19 11.87 -21.69
N ALA A 113 15.32 10.83 -20.86
CA ALA A 113 14.83 9.49 -21.17
C ALA A 113 13.33 9.37 -20.92
N GLU A 114 12.72 8.31 -21.48
CA GLU A 114 11.38 7.88 -21.09
C GLU A 114 11.27 7.70 -19.57
N PRO A 115 10.05 7.89 -19.00
CA PRO A 115 9.83 7.66 -17.57
C PRO A 115 10.29 6.26 -17.13
N PRO A 116 10.83 6.13 -15.90
CA PRO A 116 11.19 4.83 -15.35
C PRO A 116 9.99 3.88 -15.29
N ARG A 117 10.23 2.60 -15.58
CA ARG A 117 9.22 1.53 -15.55
C ARG A 117 9.31 0.76 -14.24
N ILE A 118 8.18 0.40 -13.65
CA ILE A 118 8.17 -0.36 -12.39
C ILE A 118 8.58 -1.81 -12.69
N VAL A 119 9.49 -2.33 -11.89
CA VAL A 119 10.00 -3.71 -12.00
C VAL A 119 9.33 -4.60 -10.96
N THR A 120 9.22 -4.13 -9.72
CA THR A 120 8.58 -4.85 -8.62
C THR A 120 8.33 -3.92 -7.44
N LEU A 121 7.46 -4.35 -6.54
CA LEU A 121 7.29 -3.78 -5.21
C LEU A 121 7.82 -4.75 -4.17
N SER A 122 8.57 -4.25 -3.18
CA SER A 122 9.17 -5.09 -2.15
C SER A 122 8.99 -4.51 -0.76
N THR A 123 9.13 -5.40 0.23
CA THR A 123 9.07 -5.03 1.65
C THR A 123 10.39 -4.48 2.17
N ARG A 124 11.51 -4.80 1.50
CA ARG A 124 12.86 -4.31 1.82
C ARG A 124 13.49 -3.59 0.63
N HIS A 125 14.40 -2.68 0.93
CA HIS A 125 15.09 -1.86 -0.06
C HIS A 125 15.96 -2.69 -1.01
N ASP A 126 16.56 -3.77 -0.51
CA ASP A 126 17.59 -4.55 -1.21
C ASP A 126 17.06 -5.82 -1.89
N ASP A 127 15.73 -6.06 -1.85
CA ASP A 127 15.05 -7.18 -2.53
C ASP A 127 14.97 -6.92 -4.04
#